data_AF-A0AAN0IID6-F1
#
_entry.id   AF-A0AAN0IID6-F1
#
_cell.length_a   1.000
_cell.length_b   1.000
_cell.length_c   1.000
_cell.angle_alpha   90.00
_cell.angle_beta   90.00
_cell.angle_gamma   90.00
#
_symmetry.space_group_name_H-M   'P 1'
#
loop_
_entity.id
_entity.type
_entity.pdbx_description
1 polymer ?
#
loop_
_entity_poly.entity_id
_entity_poly.type
_entity_poly.pdbx_seq_one_letter_code
_entity_poly.pdbx_strand_id
1 'polypeptide(L)'
;MADDVPISFFPTGGLYLKTLAILMIEVRLPEIRNPGLTVSNWEIMEKIKEKSKPVDYQNLRVSSSARELIRFEGEFETIRALRKVTLLLNGKSIKIRGFHDALRIRAYQSESDHPTQIHWEGHFNDRGVPSFDEGKPGERADTVHIKGLPVRWFSSKSSNGRPCPK
;
A
#
# COMPACT_ATOMS: atom_id res chain seq x y z
N MET A 1 -3.07 -0.36 -18.63
CA MET A 1 -2.33 -1.61 -18.96
C MET A 1 -0.82 -1.33 -18.87
N ALA A 2 -0.37 -0.54 -17.88
CA ALA A 2 0.99 0.03 -17.82
C ALA A 2 1.65 -0.17 -16.44
N ASP A 3 1.14 -1.08 -15.62
CA ASP A 3 1.37 -1.08 -14.17
C ASP A 3 2.61 -1.88 -13.71
N ASP A 4 3.55 -2.18 -14.60
CA ASP A 4 4.72 -3.02 -14.28
C ASP A 4 6.04 -2.51 -14.91
N VAL A 5 6.05 -1.29 -15.46
CA VAL A 5 7.28 -0.69 -15.99
C VAL A 5 7.96 0.08 -14.85
N PRO A 6 9.16 -0.34 -14.39
CA PRO A 6 9.90 0.37 -13.36
C PRO A 6 10.26 1.79 -13.85
N ILE A 7 10.03 2.78 -12.99
CA ILE A 7 10.32 4.19 -13.26
C ILE A 7 11.78 4.45 -12.89
N SER A 8 12.56 5.01 -13.82
CA SER A 8 13.95 5.34 -13.57
C SER A 8 14.08 6.44 -12.50
N PHE A 9 14.81 6.16 -11.42
CA PHE A 9 15.05 7.12 -10.34
C PHE A 9 16.49 7.64 -10.34
N PHE A 10 17.46 6.75 -10.49
CA PHE A 10 18.87 7.12 -10.68
C PHE A 10 19.50 6.17 -11.70
N PRO A 11 19.31 6.42 -13.01
CA PRO A 11 19.68 5.47 -14.06
C PRO A 11 21.19 5.21 -14.12
N THR A 12 22.02 6.22 -13.83
CA THR A 12 23.48 6.09 -13.75
C THR A 12 23.94 5.12 -12.66
N GLY A 13 23.16 4.96 -11.59
CA GLY A 13 23.39 3.96 -10.54
C GLY A 13 22.53 2.71 -10.68
N GLY A 14 21.73 2.60 -11.75
CA GLY A 14 20.83 1.48 -11.97
C GLY A 14 19.69 1.37 -10.94
N LEU A 15 19.27 2.49 -10.35
CA LEU A 15 18.15 2.50 -9.40
C LEU A 15 16.84 2.84 -10.09
N TYR A 16 15.82 2.03 -9.78
CA TYR A 16 14.48 2.17 -10.32
C TYR A 16 13.45 2.08 -9.20
N LEU A 17 12.33 2.76 -9.39
CA LEU A 17 11.15 2.70 -8.53
C LEU A 17 10.13 1.76 -9.16
N LYS A 18 9.61 0.84 -8.34
CA LYS A 18 8.48 0.01 -8.69
C LYS A 18 7.35 0.31 -7.72
N THR A 19 6.17 0.59 -8.25
CA THR A 19 4.98 0.79 -7.43
C THR A 19 4.48 -0.57 -6.92
N LEU A 20 3.99 -0.58 -5.68
CA LEU A 20 3.30 -1.75 -5.13
C LEU A 20 1.80 -1.60 -5.33
N ALA A 21 1.14 -2.72 -5.65
CA ALA A 21 -0.30 -2.78 -5.75
C ALA A 21 -0.88 -3.07 -4.36
N ILE A 22 -1.75 -2.19 -3.86
CA ILE A 22 -2.30 -2.28 -2.50
C ILE A 22 -3.75 -2.77 -2.54
N LEU A 23 -4.03 -3.86 -1.83
CA LEU A 23 -5.35 -4.44 -1.64
C LEU A 23 -5.88 -4.08 -0.26
N MET A 24 -7.08 -3.50 -0.21
CA MET A 24 -7.83 -3.36 1.03
C MET A 24 -8.74 -4.57 1.24
N ILE A 25 -8.68 -5.12 2.46
CA ILE A 25 -9.52 -6.26 2.88
C ILE A 25 -10.27 -5.87 4.14
N GLU A 26 -11.59 -5.79 4.04
CA GLU A 26 -12.47 -5.50 5.17
C GLU A 26 -13.15 -6.79 5.64
N VAL A 27 -13.03 -7.08 6.93
CA VAL A 27 -13.66 -8.23 7.59
C VAL A 27 -14.70 -7.72 8.58
N ARG A 28 -15.97 -8.00 8.31
CA ARG A 28 -17.07 -7.63 9.22
C ARG A 28 -17.13 -8.63 10.37
N LEU A 29 -17.08 -8.09 11.58
CA LEU A 29 -17.25 -8.86 12.81
C LEU A 29 -18.74 -9.01 13.12
N PRO A 30 -19.17 -10.14 13.71
CA PRO A 30 -20.54 -10.30 14.14
C PRO A 30 -20.76 -9.51 15.44
N GLU A 31 -22.00 -9.15 15.73
CA GLU A 31 -22.33 -8.60 17.04
C GLU A 31 -21.92 -9.60 18.12
N ILE A 32 -20.96 -9.22 18.96
CA ILE A 32 -20.47 -10.06 20.04
C ILE A 32 -21.58 -10.10 21.10
N ARG A 33 -22.47 -11.09 20.99
CA ARG A 33 -23.57 -11.32 21.94
C ARG A 33 -23.09 -11.91 23.27
N ASN A 34 -21.94 -12.59 23.25
CA ASN A 34 -21.38 -13.26 24.41
C ASN A 34 -20.19 -12.45 24.97
N PRO A 35 -20.32 -11.83 26.16
CA PRO A 35 -19.21 -11.14 26.79
C PRO A 35 -18.05 -12.12 27.06
N GLY A 36 -16.84 -11.77 26.62
CA GLY A 36 -15.62 -12.57 26.80
C GLY A 36 -15.06 -13.23 25.52
N LEU A 37 -15.81 -13.23 24.42
CA LEU A 37 -15.32 -13.75 23.13
C LEU A 37 -14.51 -12.66 22.41
N THR A 38 -13.21 -12.90 22.23
CA THR A 38 -12.30 -11.98 21.53
C THR A 38 -11.89 -12.57 20.19
N VAL A 39 -11.74 -11.71 19.18
CA VAL A 39 -11.30 -12.08 17.84
C VAL A 39 -9.81 -11.80 17.72
N SER A 40 -9.03 -12.82 17.36
CA SER A 40 -7.61 -12.65 17.08
C SER A 40 -7.40 -12.13 15.65
N ASN A 41 -6.81 -10.94 15.52
CA ASN A 41 -6.44 -10.38 14.21
C ASN A 41 -5.49 -11.31 13.45
N TRP A 42 -4.63 -12.03 14.16
CA TRP A 42 -3.70 -12.99 13.57
C TRP A 42 -4.42 -14.20 12.98
N GLU A 43 -5.43 -14.74 13.67
CA GLU A 43 -6.20 -15.88 13.15
C GLU A 43 -6.94 -15.52 11.85
N ILE A 44 -7.52 -14.31 11.80
CA ILE A 44 -8.13 -13.79 10.57
C ILE A 44 -7.08 -13.64 9.46
N MET A 45 -5.90 -13.10 9.79
CA MET A 45 -4.81 -12.90 8.84
C MET A 45 -4.35 -14.24 8.23
N GLU A 46 -4.20 -15.30 9.02
CA GLU A 46 -3.84 -16.63 8.52
C GLU A 46 -4.94 -17.21 7.61
N LYS A 47 -6.21 -17.04 7.98
CA LYS A 47 -7.34 -17.47 7.13
C LYS A 47 -7.40 -16.71 5.80
N ILE A 48 -7.04 -15.42 5.80
CA ILE A 48 -6.92 -14.61 4.59
C ILE A 48 -5.78 -15.15 3.71
N LYS A 49 -4.60 -15.43 4.28
CA LYS A 49 -3.46 -16.00 3.53
C LYS A 49 -3.81 -17.36 2.93
N GLU A 50 -4.43 -18.25 3.70
CA GLU A 50 -4.87 -19.58 3.24
C GLU A 50 -5.80 -19.46 2.02
N LYS A 51 -6.78 -18.56 2.07
CA LYS A 51 -7.71 -18.31 0.95
C LYS A 51 -7.11 -17.57 -0.24
N SER A 52 -5.95 -16.95 -0.07
CA SER A 52 -5.27 -16.18 -1.12
C SER A 52 -4.30 -17.03 -1.95
N LYS A 53 -4.02 -18.26 -1.49
CA LYS A 53 -3.20 -19.21 -2.24
C LYS A 53 -3.77 -19.47 -3.65
N PRO A 54 -2.91 -19.59 -4.67
CA PRO A 54 -1.45 -19.74 -4.59
C PRO A 54 -0.66 -18.42 -4.56
N VAL A 55 -1.31 -17.27 -4.43
CA VAL A 55 -0.63 -15.95 -4.44
C VAL A 55 -0.23 -15.57 -3.02
N ASP A 56 1.04 -15.17 -2.86
CA ASP A 56 1.58 -14.67 -1.60
C ASP A 56 1.61 -13.14 -1.54
N TYR A 57 1.45 -12.61 -0.33
CA TYR A 57 1.57 -11.19 -0.03
C TYR A 57 3.04 -10.83 0.18
N GLN A 58 3.49 -9.67 -0.30
CA GLN A 58 4.78 -9.12 0.13
C GLN A 58 4.71 -8.62 1.57
N ASN A 59 3.61 -7.95 1.89
CA ASN A 59 3.28 -7.50 3.23
C ASN A 59 1.78 -7.64 3.45
N LEU A 60 1.38 -8.08 4.64
CA LEU A 60 -0.02 -8.13 5.05
C LEU A 60 -0.09 -7.64 6.50
N ARG A 61 -0.74 -6.49 6.70
CA ARG A 61 -0.82 -5.82 8.00
C ARG A 61 -2.24 -5.43 8.35
N VAL A 62 -2.50 -5.25 9.64
CA VAL A 62 -3.74 -4.61 10.11
C VAL A 62 -3.58 -3.11 9.91
N SER A 63 -4.45 -2.51 9.11
CA SER A 63 -4.49 -1.07 8.87
C SER A 63 -5.36 -0.37 9.93
N SER A 64 -6.50 -0.96 10.29
CA SER A 64 -7.37 -0.46 11.36
C SER A 64 -8.19 -1.59 11.97
N SER A 65 -8.52 -1.47 13.26
CA SER A 65 -9.32 -2.45 14.00
C SER A 65 -10.38 -1.73 14.81
N ALA A 66 -11.64 -1.89 14.43
CA ALA A 66 -12.82 -1.35 15.12
C ALA A 66 -13.73 -2.48 15.61
N ARG A 67 -14.75 -2.14 16.41
CA ARG A 67 -15.65 -3.11 17.05
C ARG A 67 -16.39 -4.01 16.05
N GLU A 68 -16.72 -3.48 14.87
CA GLU A 68 -17.56 -4.15 13.86
C GLU A 68 -16.78 -4.50 12.59
N LEU A 69 -15.58 -3.96 12.42
CA LEU A 69 -14.83 -4.02 11.18
C LEU A 69 -13.33 -4.03 11.44
N ILE A 70 -12.63 -4.98 10.85
CA ILE A 70 -11.17 -4.99 10.79
C ILE A 70 -10.75 -4.77 9.35
N ARG A 71 -9.79 -3.86 9.13
CA ARG A 71 -9.19 -3.59 7.82
C ARG A 71 -7.77 -4.10 7.77
N PHE A 72 -7.47 -4.87 6.74
CA PHE A 72 -6.13 -5.31 6.40
C PHE A 72 -5.67 -4.66 5.11
N GLU A 73 -4.38 -4.40 5.06
CA GLU A 73 -3.67 -3.91 3.89
C GLU A 73 -2.72 -4.99 3.39
N GLY A 74 -2.95 -5.43 2.15
CA GLY A 74 -2.12 -6.43 1.47
C GLY A 74 -1.35 -5.80 0.32
N GLU A 75 -0.03 -5.89 0.37
CA GLU A 75 0.85 -5.40 -0.69
C GLU A 75 1.23 -6.53 -1.65
N PHE A 76 1.13 -6.23 -2.95
CA PHE A 76 1.50 -7.13 -4.04
C PHE A 76 2.47 -6.46 -5.00
N GLU A 77 3.35 -7.27 -5.58
CA GLU A 77 4.31 -6.79 -6.57
C GLU A 77 3.66 -6.34 -7.88
N THR A 78 2.51 -6.93 -8.25
CA THR A 78 1.81 -6.61 -9.51
C THR A 78 0.31 -6.46 -9.29
N ILE A 79 -0.31 -5.59 -10.09
CA ILE A 79 -1.78 -5.46 -10.11
C ILE A 79 -2.44 -6.78 -10.53
N ARG A 80 -1.78 -7.60 -11.35
CA ARG A 80 -2.28 -8.92 -11.74
C ARG A 80 -2.40 -9.86 -10.53
N ALA A 81 -1.39 -9.89 -9.65
CA ALA A 81 -1.44 -10.66 -8.42
C ALA A 81 -2.56 -10.15 -7.50
N LEU A 82 -2.65 -8.82 -7.32
CA LEU A 82 -3.73 -8.18 -6.57
C LEU A 82 -5.11 -8.61 -7.08
N ARG A 83 -5.37 -8.46 -8.39
CA ARG A 83 -6.67 -8.81 -8.99
C ARG A 83 -7.05 -10.27 -8.79
N LYS A 84 -6.09 -11.18 -8.88
CA LYS A 84 -6.32 -12.61 -8.58
C LYS A 84 -6.80 -12.79 -7.14
N VAL A 85 -6.10 -12.19 -6.17
CA VAL A 85 -6.48 -12.29 -4.76
C VAL A 85 -7.82 -11.60 -4.48
N THR A 86 -8.09 -10.45 -5.11
CA THR A 86 -9.41 -9.79 -5.02
C THR A 86 -10.53 -10.74 -5.42
N LEU A 87 -10.38 -11.48 -6.52
CA LEU A 87 -11.39 -12.45 -6.98
C LEU A 87 -11.54 -13.65 -6.03
N LEU A 88 -10.46 -14.10 -5.40
CA LEU A 88 -10.48 -15.20 -4.43
C LEU A 88 -11.15 -14.82 -3.11
N LEU A 89 -11.01 -13.57 -2.67
CA LEU A 89 -11.46 -13.12 -1.35
C LEU A 89 -12.80 -12.37 -1.37
N ASN A 90 -13.04 -11.54 -2.39
CA ASN A 90 -14.17 -10.62 -2.35
C ASN A 90 -15.51 -11.38 -2.34
N GLY A 91 -16.36 -11.04 -1.37
CA GLY A 91 -17.67 -11.69 -1.17
C GLY A 91 -17.59 -13.09 -0.57
N LYS A 92 -16.40 -13.60 -0.24
CA LYS A 92 -16.24 -14.86 0.50
C LYS A 92 -16.41 -14.65 2.00
N SER A 93 -16.48 -15.76 2.73
CA SER A 93 -16.50 -15.74 4.19
C SER A 93 -15.42 -16.65 4.78
N ILE A 94 -14.94 -16.29 5.96
CA ILE A 94 -14.00 -17.09 6.77
C ILE A 94 -14.66 -17.51 8.07
N LYS A 95 -14.37 -18.74 8.51
CA LYS A 95 -14.79 -19.22 9.82
C LYS A 95 -13.59 -19.16 10.77
N ILE A 96 -13.80 -18.53 11.92
CA ILE A 96 -12.80 -18.44 12.99
C ILE A 96 -13.27 -19.26 14.20
N ARG A 97 -12.33 -19.68 15.04
CA ARG A 97 -12.63 -20.47 16.24
C ARG A 97 -13.48 -19.64 17.21
N GLY A 98 -14.43 -20.30 17.87
CA GLY A 98 -15.30 -19.66 18.87
C GLY A 98 -16.48 -18.86 18.30
N PHE A 99 -16.55 -18.64 16.99
CA PHE A 99 -17.71 -17.99 16.35
C PHE A 99 -18.53 -19.01 15.55
N HIS A 100 -19.85 -18.96 15.77
CA HIS A 100 -20.80 -19.79 15.03
C HIS A 100 -20.90 -19.33 13.56
N ASP A 101 -21.00 -18.02 13.37
CA ASP A 101 -21.22 -17.40 12.07
C ASP A 101 -19.90 -17.11 11.35
N ALA A 102 -19.92 -17.27 10.02
CA ALA A 102 -18.76 -16.96 9.19
C ALA A 102 -18.66 -15.44 8.95
N LEU A 103 -17.43 -14.91 9.03
CA LEU A 103 -17.14 -13.49 8.83
C LEU A 103 -17.08 -13.18 7.35
N ARG A 104 -17.83 -12.17 6.90
CA ARG A 104 -17.85 -11.77 5.48
C ARG A 104 -16.66 -10.89 5.15
N ILE A 105 -16.01 -11.20 4.03
CA ILE A 105 -14.87 -10.47 3.49
C ILE A 105 -15.32 -9.61 2.32
N ARG A 106 -14.90 -8.34 2.33
CA ARG A 106 -14.90 -7.46 1.17
C ARG A 106 -13.44 -7.17 0.81
N ALA A 107 -13.06 -7.40 -0.42
CA ALA A 107 -11.72 -7.11 -0.90
C ALA A 107 -11.81 -6.21 -2.13
N TYR A 108 -11.03 -5.13 -2.16
CA TYR A 108 -11.00 -4.18 -3.26
C TYR A 108 -9.62 -3.56 -3.40
N GLN A 109 -9.26 -3.19 -4.63
CA GLN A 109 -8.03 -2.46 -4.88
C GLN A 109 -8.12 -1.11 -4.16
N SER A 110 -7.09 -0.77 -3.38
CA SER A 110 -7.02 0.54 -2.78
C SER A 110 -6.91 1.57 -3.89
N GLU A 111 -7.79 2.57 -3.84
CA GLU A 111 -7.50 3.81 -4.52
C GLU A 111 -6.30 4.43 -3.83
N SER A 112 -5.39 4.96 -4.62
CA SER A 112 -4.25 5.67 -4.09
C SER A 112 -4.72 6.88 -3.28
N ASP A 113 -4.41 6.90 -1.99
CA ASP A 113 -4.66 8.07 -1.14
C ASP A 113 -3.73 9.25 -1.47
N HIS A 114 -2.91 9.11 -2.51
CA HIS A 114 -2.07 10.20 -3.00
C HIS A 114 -2.87 11.15 -3.90
N PRO A 115 -2.68 12.47 -3.73
CA PRO A 115 -3.28 13.46 -4.61
C PRO A 115 -2.94 13.18 -6.07
N THR A 116 -3.97 13.20 -6.92
CA THR A 116 -3.82 13.11 -8.37
C THR A 116 -3.31 14.43 -8.92
N GLN A 117 -2.87 14.45 -10.17
CA GLN A 117 -2.49 15.70 -10.85
C GLN A 117 -3.60 16.76 -10.74
N ILE A 118 -4.86 16.36 -10.92
CA ILE A 118 -6.02 17.25 -10.80
C ILE A 118 -6.14 17.81 -9.37
N HIS A 119 -5.96 16.98 -8.34
CA HIS A 119 -5.97 17.44 -6.96
C HIS A 119 -4.85 18.44 -6.68
N TRP A 120 -3.65 18.22 -7.24
CA TRP A 120 -2.52 19.14 -7.12
C TRP A 120 -2.75 20.47 -7.85
N GLU A 121 -3.21 20.42 -9.10
CA GLU A 121 -3.54 21.60 -9.88
C GLU A 121 -4.64 22.43 -9.21
N GLY A 122 -5.68 21.78 -8.67
CA GLY A 122 -6.73 22.45 -7.91
C GLY A 122 -6.21 23.17 -6.67
N HIS A 123 -5.32 22.53 -5.90
CA HIS A 123 -4.71 23.15 -4.72
C HIS A 123 -3.89 24.40 -5.08
N PHE A 124 -3.04 24.34 -6.12
CA PHE A 124 -2.19 25.47 -6.49
C PHE A 124 -2.92 26.59 -7.26
N ASN A 125 -4.07 26.29 -7.87
CA ASN A 125 -4.91 27.27 -8.54
C ASN A 125 -6.00 27.88 -7.64
N ASP A 126 -6.10 27.45 -6.37
CA ASP A 126 -7.11 27.97 -5.44
C ASP A 126 -6.81 29.43 -5.07
N ARG A 127 -7.86 30.25 -4.93
CA ARG A 127 -7.77 31.72 -4.84
C ARG A 127 -7.11 32.26 -3.56
N GLY A 128 -6.59 31.40 -2.69
CA GLY A 128 -5.88 31.75 -1.46
C GLY A 128 -4.42 31.29 -1.41
N VAL A 129 -3.92 30.61 -2.44
CA VAL A 129 -2.58 30.03 -2.45
C VAL A 129 -1.60 30.96 -3.19
N PRO A 130 -0.40 31.24 -2.63
CA PRO A 130 0.61 32.05 -3.30
C PRO A 130 0.92 31.51 -4.70
N SER A 131 1.23 32.40 -5.65
CA SER A 131 1.71 31.98 -6.96
C SER A 131 3.06 31.28 -6.80
N PHE A 132 3.08 29.97 -7.01
CA PHE A 132 4.30 29.15 -6.96
C PHE A 132 4.82 28.92 -8.38
N ASP A 133 6.11 29.15 -8.61
CA ASP A 133 6.75 28.98 -9.91
C ASP A 133 7.02 27.49 -10.20
N GLU A 134 6.48 26.98 -11.30
CA GLU A 134 6.73 25.60 -11.76
C GLU A 134 8.20 25.35 -12.13
N GLY A 135 8.95 26.39 -12.48
CA GLY A 135 10.36 26.28 -12.87
C GLY A 135 11.35 26.24 -11.70
N LYS A 136 10.89 26.45 -10.46
CA LYS A 136 11.75 26.51 -9.28
C LYS A 136 11.55 25.30 -8.36
N PRO A 137 12.59 24.46 -8.19
CA PRO A 137 12.52 23.29 -7.30
C PRO A 137 12.06 23.67 -5.89
N GLY A 138 11.02 23.01 -5.39
CA GLY A 138 10.51 23.20 -4.03
C GLY A 138 9.49 24.32 -3.84
N GLU A 139 9.15 25.10 -4.88
CA GLU A 139 8.00 26.00 -4.83
C GLU A 139 6.67 25.26 -5.05
N ARG A 140 6.67 24.16 -5.82
CA ARG A 140 5.54 23.23 -5.89
C ARG A 140 5.88 21.90 -5.22
N ALA A 141 4.84 21.10 -4.92
CA ALA A 141 5.00 19.74 -4.41
C ALA A 141 5.36 18.76 -5.53
N ASP A 142 6.39 19.09 -6.31
CA ASP A 142 6.97 18.26 -7.37
C ASP A 142 8.18 17.44 -6.89
N THR A 143 8.65 17.73 -5.67
CA THR A 143 9.89 17.19 -5.12
C THR A 143 9.61 16.24 -3.95
N VAL A 144 10.01 14.97 -4.09
CA VAL A 144 9.97 13.99 -3.00
C VAL A 144 11.31 13.96 -2.27
N HIS A 145 11.34 14.40 -1.01
CA HIS A 145 12.55 14.36 -0.20
C HIS A 145 12.70 13.02 0.55
N ILE A 146 13.54 12.13 0.04
CA ILE A 146 13.80 10.80 0.64
C ILE A 146 15.08 10.87 1.51
N LYS A 147 15.00 10.45 2.78
CA LYS A 147 16.15 10.38 3.72
C LYS A 147 16.43 8.95 4.16
N GLY A 148 17.64 8.71 4.66
CA GLY A 148 18.02 7.42 5.26
C GLY A 148 18.38 6.32 4.26
N LEU A 149 18.55 6.65 2.98
CA LEU A 149 19.00 5.68 1.98
C LEU A 149 20.50 5.38 2.14
N PRO A 150 20.94 4.14 1.88
CA PRO A 150 22.37 3.80 1.91
C PRO A 150 23.17 4.64 0.91
N VAL A 151 24.17 5.38 1.39
CA VAL A 151 25.04 6.25 0.56
C VAL A 151 25.70 5.49 -0.59
N ARG A 152 26.06 4.22 -0.36
CA ARG A 152 26.65 3.31 -1.34
C ARG A 152 25.79 3.06 -2.59
N TRP A 153 24.47 3.30 -2.53
CA TRP A 153 23.61 3.20 -3.71
C TRP A 153 23.86 4.32 -4.73
N PHE A 154 24.47 5.41 -4.28
CA PHE A 154 24.74 6.61 -5.08
C PHE A 154 26.24 6.87 -5.32
N SER A 155 27.12 5.97 -4.87
CA SER A 155 28.57 6.08 -5.07
C SER A 155 28.96 5.62 -6.47
N SER A 156 29.89 6.32 -7.12
CA SER A 156 30.53 5.84 -8.35
C SER A 156 31.32 4.55 -8.08
N LYS A 157 31.40 3.64 -9.06
CA LYS A 157 32.24 2.44 -8.98
C LYS A 157 33.72 2.79 -8.69
N SER A 158 34.16 3.99 -9.06
CA SER A 158 35.52 4.48 -8.80
C SER A 158 35.73 5.05 -7.39
N SER A 159 34.67 5.34 -6.62
CA SER A 159 34.80 6.09 -5.37
C SER A 159 35.02 5.23 -4.12
N ASN A 160 35.18 3.89 -4.25
CA ASN A 160 35.34 2.95 -3.13
C ASN A 160 34.33 3.20 -1.99
N GLY A 161 33.07 3.47 -2.34
CA GLY A 161 31.99 3.72 -1.37
C GLY A 161 31.98 5.11 -0.75
N ARG A 162 32.86 6.03 -1.19
CA ARG A 162 32.77 7.44 -0.79
C ARG A 162 31.64 8.14 -1.56
N PRO A 163 30.85 9.00 -0.90
CA PRO A 163 29.88 9.85 -1.59
C PRO A 163 30.58 10.73 -2.61
N CYS A 164 29.89 11.03 -3.72
CA CYS A 164 30.36 12.03 -4.67
C CYS A 164 30.53 13.39 -3.96
N PRO A 165 31.60 14.16 -4.24
CA PRO A 165 31.71 15.52 -3.71
C PRO A 165 30.50 16.36 -4.16
N LYS A 166 29.98 17.17 -3.24
CA LYS A 166 28.85 18.09 -3.49
C LYS A 166 29.23 19.19 -4.46
#